data_AF-A0A9P0PTQ1-F1
#
_entry.id   AF-A0A9P0PTQ1-F1
#
_cell.length_a   1.000
_cell.length_b   1.000
_cell.length_c   1.000
_cell.angle_alpha   90.00
_cell.angle_beta   90.00
_cell.angle_gamma   90.00
#
_symmetry.space_group_name_H-M   'P 1'
#
loop_
_entity.id
_entity.type
_entity.pdbx_description
1 polymer ?
#
loop_
_entity_poly.entity_id
_entity_poly.type
_entity_poly.pdbx_seq_one_letter_code
_entity_poly.pdbx_strand_id
1 'polypeptide(L)'
;MADEHSSEDSDLENHNELSGVLSKWTNYIHGWQDRYIVLKNGTLSYYKSEQERGFGCRGALSLAKAVIKPHEFDECRFDVSVNDCVWYLRADSVESKQKWVEALETYKIESGYGTGSENSLKRHGSTVSLQSNTYSTASGSSFKRSSRNIKEKLAEIETFKDILCRQIDTLQKYFDFCVEHNATSCLPDEENLPTIDFKGEAITFKTTTSAVIATLAHCTELVSQREDAWRRRLEREMERRRRAEQLANAYFAQLQKCGNAHPGPDLEEGPHSVLADDEFYDAVESGLDKIEEEQELRDRLKSGQVPVTPPATSPACQHRLWPEIESVVKQQVAWARTGIGECGQGWQLFAEDGEMRMYRREEEVDGMAVDPLKAVHTVPGITGHEVCHYFFGPQYRYDWETTLEQMTVLETVSDDTLVFLQTHKRIWPASQRDVLFWSHMRKLPNENDRDGPDLWTVVNNSTTHLDYPPNVGKCVRIYLKVCLLCQTRVDPPKDGAPLTRDNISCKITYCSVVNPGGWAPASVLRAVYKREYPKFLKRFTAYVVNQTKNKPIMF
;
A
#
# COMPACT_ATOMS: atom_id res chain seq x y z
N MET A 1 67.94 23.10 -15.85
CA MET A 1 67.80 23.73 -14.52
C MET A 1 66.35 24.13 -14.37
N ALA A 2 65.80 23.84 -13.19
CA ALA A 2 64.44 24.10 -12.72
C ALA A 2 63.33 23.24 -13.34
N ASP A 3 62.40 22.66 -12.59
CA ASP A 3 62.32 22.33 -11.16
C ASP A 3 61.15 21.34 -11.07
N GLU A 4 61.35 20.25 -10.31
CA GLU A 4 60.27 19.36 -9.90
C GLU A 4 59.45 20.07 -8.82
N HIS A 5 58.18 20.37 -9.11
CA HIS A 5 57.20 20.67 -8.07
C HIS A 5 56.06 19.65 -8.10
N SER A 6 56.10 18.83 -7.05
CA SER A 6 55.09 17.92 -6.53
C SER A 6 53.65 18.39 -6.70
N SER A 7 52.85 17.60 -7.41
CA SER A 7 51.39 17.65 -7.40
C SER A 7 50.83 16.84 -6.22
N GLU A 8 51.19 17.21 -5.00
CA GLU A 8 50.59 16.70 -3.76
C GLU A 8 49.66 17.77 -3.16
N ASP A 9 48.58 18.13 -3.87
CA ASP A 9 47.59 19.07 -3.31
C ASP A 9 46.13 18.79 -3.77
N SER A 10 45.81 17.55 -4.14
CA SER A 10 44.45 17.16 -4.55
C SER A 10 43.65 16.36 -3.51
N ASP A 11 44.13 16.24 -2.26
CA ASP A 11 43.55 15.34 -1.25
C ASP A 11 42.93 16.05 -0.02
N LEU A 12 42.48 17.30 -0.14
CA LEU A 12 41.93 18.08 0.99
C LEU A 12 40.48 18.60 0.84
N GLU A 13 39.64 18.01 -0.01
CA GLU A 13 38.19 18.34 -0.09
C GLU A 13 37.23 17.17 0.22
N ASN A 14 37.68 16.12 0.91
CA ASN A 14 36.84 14.93 1.17
C ASN A 14 36.35 14.82 2.63
N HIS A 15 35.85 15.91 3.20
CA HIS A 15 35.22 15.85 4.52
C HIS A 15 33.69 15.60 4.42
N ASN A 16 33.35 14.32 4.66
CA ASN A 16 32.12 13.82 5.29
C ASN A 16 30.85 13.49 4.45
N GLU A 17 30.92 13.19 3.15
CA GLU A 17 29.72 12.65 2.47
C GLU A 17 29.39 11.23 2.97
N LEU A 18 28.22 11.03 3.60
CA LEU A 18 27.70 9.70 3.94
C LEU A 18 26.60 9.32 2.95
N SER A 19 26.78 8.22 2.24
CA SER A 19 25.75 7.66 1.35
C SER A 19 25.53 6.18 1.58
N GLY A 20 24.35 5.70 1.21
CA GLY A 20 23.99 4.29 1.32
C GLY A 20 22.50 4.04 1.11
N VAL A 21 22.13 2.77 1.01
CA VAL A 21 20.71 2.37 0.85
C VAL A 21 20.04 2.27 2.22
N LEU A 22 18.88 2.91 2.36
CA LEU A 22 17.98 2.74 3.50
C LEU A 22 16.58 2.43 2.98
N SER A 23 15.82 1.63 3.73
CA SER A 23 14.41 1.46 3.43
C SER A 23 13.67 2.69 3.96
N LYS A 24 13.10 3.48 3.06
CA LYS A 24 12.24 4.63 3.35
C LYS A 24 10.77 4.22 3.25
N TRP A 25 9.95 4.61 4.22
CA TRP A 25 8.50 4.47 4.07
C TRP A 25 7.99 5.44 3.00
N THR A 26 7.24 4.93 2.02
CA THR A 26 6.70 5.74 0.92
C THR A 26 5.20 5.97 1.05
N ASN A 27 4.39 4.93 1.30
CA ASN A 27 2.94 5.02 1.51
C ASN A 27 2.35 3.67 2.00
N TYR A 28 1.04 3.59 2.27
CA TYR A 28 0.37 2.37 2.76
C TYR A 28 0.28 1.20 1.77
N ILE A 29 0.36 1.48 0.47
CA ILE A 29 0.22 0.45 -0.57
C ILE A 29 1.56 -0.22 -0.87
N HIS A 30 2.65 0.53 -0.71
CA HIS A 30 4.01 0.12 -1.10
C HIS A 30 4.92 -0.06 0.12
N GLY A 31 4.55 0.52 1.25
CA GLY A 31 5.24 0.42 2.52
C GLY A 31 6.67 0.92 2.48
N TRP A 32 7.59 0.10 2.97
CA TRP A 32 9.02 0.35 2.98
C TRP A 32 9.62 0.06 1.61
N GLN A 33 10.37 1.01 1.05
CA GLN A 33 11.04 0.89 -0.23
C GLN A 33 12.51 1.28 -0.10
N ASP A 34 13.40 0.58 -0.77
CA ASP A 34 14.81 0.92 -0.76
C ASP A 34 15.05 2.22 -1.53
N ARG A 35 15.82 3.11 -0.91
CA ARG A 35 16.19 4.42 -1.46
C ARG A 35 17.66 4.66 -1.18
N TYR A 36 18.36 5.24 -2.16
CA TYR A 36 19.73 5.67 -1.97
C TYR A 36 19.73 7.03 -1.28
N ILE A 37 20.20 7.06 -0.04
CA ILE A 37 20.23 8.25 0.81
C ILE A 37 21.63 8.84 0.74
N VAL A 38 21.72 10.16 0.63
CA VAL A 38 22.98 10.92 0.62
C VAL A 38 22.86 12.08 1.59
N LEU A 39 23.75 12.07 2.58
CA LEU A 39 23.98 13.15 3.53
C LEU A 39 25.22 13.93 3.12
N LYS A 40 25.03 15.18 2.70
CA LYS A 40 26.11 16.07 2.27
C LYS A 40 25.83 17.50 2.69
N ASN A 41 26.83 18.19 3.25
CA ASN A 41 26.77 19.62 3.59
C ASN A 41 25.52 19.99 4.43
N GLY A 42 25.17 19.16 5.43
CA GLY A 42 23.99 19.38 6.27
C GLY A 42 22.64 19.21 5.54
N THR A 43 22.63 18.62 4.34
CA THR A 43 21.42 18.28 3.60
C THR A 43 21.31 16.77 3.46
N LEU A 44 20.20 16.21 3.89
CA LEU A 44 19.83 14.81 3.69
C LEU A 44 18.97 14.71 2.45
N SER A 45 19.46 14.05 1.41
CA SER A 45 18.76 13.88 0.13
C SER A 45 18.54 12.40 -0.17
N TYR A 46 17.49 12.07 -0.92
CA TYR A 46 17.28 10.71 -1.38
C TYR A 46 17.04 10.62 -2.88
N TYR A 47 17.39 9.45 -3.42
CA TYR A 47 17.30 9.08 -4.81
C TYR A 47 16.67 7.69 -4.92
N LYS A 48 16.10 7.37 -6.08
CA LYS A 48 15.54 6.04 -6.34
C LYS A 48 16.62 4.96 -6.19
N SER A 49 17.77 5.19 -6.80
CA SER A 49 18.95 4.33 -6.74
C SER A 49 20.23 5.16 -6.85
N GLU A 50 21.37 4.55 -6.54
CA GLU A 50 22.69 5.20 -6.69
C GLU A 50 22.96 5.62 -8.14
N GLN A 51 22.54 4.79 -9.10
CA GLN A 51 22.73 4.99 -10.54
C GLN A 51 21.89 6.16 -11.07
N GLU A 52 20.79 6.48 -10.40
CA GLU A 52 19.87 7.55 -10.79
C GLU A 52 20.21 8.92 -10.19
N ARG A 53 21.36 9.07 -9.51
CA ARG A 53 21.81 10.35 -8.93
C ARG A 53 21.89 11.48 -9.96
N GLY A 54 22.16 11.14 -11.23
CA GLY A 54 22.24 12.08 -12.35
C GLY A 54 20.91 12.66 -12.83
N PHE A 55 19.77 12.08 -12.43
CA PHE A 55 18.42 12.55 -12.82
C PHE A 55 17.81 13.57 -11.85
N GLY A 56 18.53 13.91 -10.76
CA GLY A 56 18.08 14.83 -9.72
C GLY A 56 17.57 14.12 -8.46
N CYS A 57 17.61 14.82 -7.32
CA CYS A 57 17.14 14.29 -6.04
C CYS A 57 15.60 14.25 -5.98
N ARG A 58 15.05 13.20 -5.34
CA ARG A 58 13.60 13.02 -5.16
C ARG A 58 13.05 13.80 -3.97
N GLY A 59 13.87 13.98 -2.95
CA GLY A 59 13.58 14.89 -1.85
C GLY A 59 14.88 15.26 -1.14
N ALA A 60 14.85 16.42 -0.46
CA ALA A 60 15.97 16.93 0.31
C ALA A 60 15.46 17.63 1.58
N LEU A 61 16.09 17.32 2.71
CA LEU A 61 15.84 17.93 4.02
C LEU A 61 17.10 18.63 4.51
N SER A 62 16.96 19.89 4.93
CA SER A 62 18.02 20.59 5.65
C SER A 62 18.03 20.17 7.11
N LEU A 63 19.19 19.77 7.63
CA LEU A 63 19.33 19.26 9.00
C LEU A 63 19.37 20.35 10.07
N ALA A 64 19.46 21.62 9.70
CA ALA A 64 19.60 22.75 10.63
C ALA A 64 18.48 22.81 11.70
N LYS A 65 17.29 22.25 11.40
CA LYS A 65 16.16 22.15 12.33
C LYS A 65 15.59 20.72 12.42
N ALA A 66 16.37 19.72 12.01
CA ALA A 66 15.91 18.34 12.02
C ALA A 66 15.81 17.79 13.45
N VAL A 67 14.76 17.02 13.69
CA VAL A 67 14.59 16.20 14.88
C VAL A 67 14.74 14.76 14.44
N ILE A 68 15.78 14.09 14.94
CA ILE A 68 16.04 12.67 14.67
C ILE A 68 15.55 11.87 15.88
N LYS A 69 14.66 10.91 15.64
CA LYS A 69 14.07 10.08 16.70
C LYS A 69 14.27 8.60 16.39
N PRO A 70 15.03 7.86 17.20
CA PRO A 70 15.03 6.40 17.14
C PRO A 70 13.63 5.85 17.44
N HIS A 71 13.22 4.77 16.77
CA HIS A 71 11.94 4.12 17.05
C HIS A 71 12.00 3.29 18.35
N GLU A 72 10.94 3.31 19.16
CA GLU A 72 10.93 2.68 20.51
C GLU A 72 10.98 1.14 20.47
N PHE A 73 10.44 0.52 19.43
CA PHE A 73 10.27 -0.94 19.33
C PHE A 73 11.00 -1.58 18.14
N ASP A 74 11.51 -0.77 17.21
CA ASP A 74 12.16 -1.26 15.99
C ASP A 74 13.61 -0.79 16.04
N GLU A 75 14.49 -1.73 16.38
CA GLU A 75 15.90 -1.45 16.66
C GLU A 75 16.63 -0.92 15.43
N CYS A 76 16.13 -1.17 14.20
CA CYS A 76 16.73 -0.70 12.95
C CYS A 76 16.08 0.58 12.39
N ARG A 77 15.00 1.09 13.00
CA ARG A 77 14.26 2.26 12.52
C ARG A 77 14.60 3.56 13.25
N PHE A 78 14.58 4.65 12.48
CA PHE A 78 14.70 6.01 12.96
C PHE A 78 13.94 6.97 12.04
N ASP A 79 13.44 8.06 12.61
CA ASP A 79 12.60 9.02 11.92
C ASP A 79 13.32 10.38 11.90
N VAL A 80 13.34 11.06 10.76
CA VAL A 80 13.95 12.38 10.57
C VAL A 80 12.85 13.37 10.21
N SER A 81 12.56 14.33 11.10
CA SER A 81 11.50 15.31 10.88
C SER A 81 12.03 16.74 10.83
N VAL A 82 11.57 17.54 9.86
CA VAL A 82 11.83 18.97 9.74
C VAL A 82 10.50 19.69 9.52
N ASN A 83 10.10 20.53 10.47
CA ASN A 83 8.75 21.14 10.49
C ASN A 83 7.65 20.06 10.41
N ASP A 84 6.79 20.12 9.39
CA ASP A 84 5.70 19.17 9.14
C ASP A 84 6.11 17.97 8.26
N CYS A 85 7.34 17.95 7.73
CA CYS A 85 7.83 16.84 6.91
C CYS A 85 8.54 15.80 7.78
N VAL A 86 8.15 14.52 7.66
CA VAL A 86 8.74 13.40 8.41
C VAL A 86 9.16 12.30 7.45
N TRP A 87 10.44 11.92 7.49
CA TRP A 87 10.94 10.75 6.80
C TRP A 87 11.12 9.59 7.76
N TYR A 88 10.43 8.49 7.50
CA TYR A 88 10.59 7.24 8.23
C TYR A 88 11.63 6.38 7.52
N LEU A 89 12.73 6.05 8.21
CA LEU A 89 13.87 5.34 7.64
C LEU A 89 14.19 4.10 8.47
N ARG A 90 14.56 3.02 7.79
CA ARG A 90 15.00 1.77 8.40
C ARG A 90 16.32 1.34 7.76
N ALA A 91 17.30 1.02 8.59
CA ALA A 91 18.57 0.45 8.16
C ALA A 91 18.51 -1.07 8.08
N ASP A 92 19.50 -1.68 7.40
CA ASP A 92 19.67 -3.12 7.29
C ASP A 92 20.12 -3.79 8.60
N SER A 93 20.73 -3.01 9.50
CA SER A 93 21.34 -3.46 10.74
C SER A 93 21.32 -2.37 11.82
N VAL A 94 21.43 -2.76 13.08
CA VAL A 94 21.46 -1.83 14.22
C VAL A 94 22.71 -0.95 14.15
N GLU A 95 23.83 -1.53 13.71
CA GLU A 95 25.09 -0.83 13.50
C GLU A 95 24.98 0.23 12.40
N SER A 96 24.35 -0.12 11.28
CA SER A 96 24.12 0.81 10.17
C SER A 96 23.19 1.95 10.59
N LYS A 97 22.09 1.65 11.30
CA LYS A 97 21.24 2.69 11.90
C LYS A 97 22.06 3.62 12.79
N GLN A 98 22.87 3.06 13.69
CA GLN A 98 23.64 3.86 14.64
C GLN A 98 24.60 4.80 13.90
N LYS A 99 25.29 4.29 12.87
CA LYS A 99 26.13 5.10 11.98
C LYS A 99 25.37 6.24 11.32
N TRP A 100 24.16 5.99 10.81
CA TRP A 100 23.32 7.02 10.20
C TRP A 100 22.86 8.06 11.20
N VAL A 101 22.35 7.65 12.37
CA VAL A 101 21.86 8.56 13.42
C VAL A 101 23.01 9.43 13.95
N GLU A 102 24.18 8.87 14.19
CA GLU A 102 25.37 9.61 14.63
C GLU A 102 25.82 10.65 13.60
N ALA A 103 25.85 10.28 12.32
CA ALA A 103 26.21 11.20 11.24
C ALA A 103 25.17 12.34 11.14
N LEU A 104 23.88 12.03 11.21
CA LEU A 104 22.80 13.02 11.15
C LEU A 104 22.85 14.01 12.32
N GLU A 105 23.10 13.54 13.54
CA GLU A 105 23.24 14.41 14.71
C GLU A 105 24.53 15.24 14.65
N THR A 106 25.63 14.66 14.16
CA THR A 106 26.90 15.40 13.96
C THR A 106 26.70 16.56 12.98
N TYR A 107 26.10 16.29 11.82
CA TYR A 107 25.81 17.31 10.81
C TYR A 107 24.80 18.36 11.28
N LYS A 108 23.83 17.98 12.10
CA LYS A 108 22.90 18.91 12.74
C LYS A 108 23.61 19.85 13.71
N ILE A 109 24.56 19.36 14.50
CA ILE A 109 25.39 20.21 15.38
C ILE A 109 26.24 21.15 14.54
N GLU A 110 26.93 20.64 13.52
CA GLU A 110 27.77 21.45 12.62
C GLU A 110 26.98 22.54 11.86
N SER A 111 25.76 22.22 11.42
CA SER A 111 24.87 23.17 10.71
C SER A 111 24.11 24.12 11.63
N GLY A 112 23.93 23.78 12.91
CA GLY A 112 23.37 24.65 13.95
C GLY A 112 24.35 25.72 14.45
N TYR A 113 25.66 25.50 14.27
CA TYR A 113 26.71 26.48 14.51
C TYR A 113 27.14 27.12 13.19
N GLY A 114 26.26 27.92 12.59
CA GLY A 114 26.59 28.70 11.40
C GLY A 114 27.75 29.65 11.67
N THR A 115 28.77 29.57 10.82
CA THR A 115 29.68 30.65 10.39
C THR A 115 29.52 31.97 11.15
N GLY A 116 30.21 32.06 12.29
CA GLY A 116 30.33 33.27 13.08
C GLY A 116 31.60 33.14 13.91
N SER A 117 32.70 33.69 13.37
CA SER A 117 33.96 33.93 14.06
C SER A 117 33.76 34.25 15.55
N GLU A 118 34.36 33.46 16.46
CA GLU A 118 35.23 33.93 17.55
C GLU A 118 35.94 32.75 18.26
N ASN A 119 37.26 32.89 18.42
CA ASN A 119 38.12 32.09 19.28
C ASN A 119 37.68 32.16 20.75
N SER A 120 37.42 31.03 21.44
CA SER A 120 37.88 30.80 22.83
C SER A 120 37.53 29.43 23.41
N LEU A 121 38.60 28.66 23.67
CA LEU A 121 38.96 28.03 24.94
C LEU A 121 37.95 27.14 25.71
N LYS A 122 38.31 25.84 25.72
CA LYS A 122 38.37 24.92 26.89
C LYS A 122 37.08 24.56 27.62
N ARG A 123 36.77 23.25 27.67
CA ARG A 123 37.16 22.37 28.81
C ARG A 123 36.77 20.89 28.57
N HIS A 124 37.73 20.02 28.85
CA HIS A 124 37.56 18.57 29.03
C HIS A 124 36.56 18.21 30.14
N GLY A 125 35.98 17.00 30.03
CA GLY A 125 35.36 16.30 31.15
C GLY A 125 34.66 15.00 30.74
N SER A 126 35.43 13.94 30.53
CA SER A 126 34.98 12.54 30.40
C SER A 126 34.46 11.98 31.73
N THR A 127 33.43 11.11 31.71
CA THR A 127 33.39 9.86 32.52
C THR A 127 32.33 8.87 32.02
N VAL A 128 32.79 7.63 31.86
CA VAL A 128 32.09 6.36 31.60
C VAL A 128 31.23 5.94 32.81
N SER A 129 30.10 5.26 32.57
CA SER A 129 29.58 4.26 33.51
C SER A 129 28.77 3.16 32.80
N LEU A 130 29.36 1.97 32.74
CA LEU A 130 28.72 0.67 32.53
C LEU A 130 27.93 0.29 33.78
N GLN A 131 26.69 -0.20 33.63
CA GLN A 131 26.11 -1.21 34.53
C GLN A 131 24.88 -1.88 33.92
N SER A 132 24.93 -3.21 33.93
CA SER A 132 24.00 -4.20 33.41
C SER A 132 22.80 -4.42 34.33
N ASN A 133 21.68 -4.90 33.79
CA ASN A 133 20.65 -5.60 34.58
C ASN A 133 20.01 -6.76 33.80
N THR A 134 20.11 -7.93 34.41
CA THR A 134 19.57 -9.23 34.04
C THR A 134 18.07 -9.34 34.40
N TYR A 135 17.20 -9.66 33.44
CA TYR A 135 15.80 -10.01 33.72
C TYR A 135 15.65 -11.51 34.03
N SER A 136 15.05 -11.78 35.19
CA SER A 136 14.86 -13.10 35.78
C SER A 136 13.59 -13.80 35.25
N THR A 137 13.73 -15.05 34.83
CA THR A 137 12.66 -16.00 34.55
C THR A 137 12.32 -16.83 35.79
N ALA A 138 11.51 -16.30 36.71
CA ALA A 138 10.95 -17.11 37.81
C ALA A 138 9.66 -16.50 38.39
N SER A 139 8.50 -16.87 37.84
CA SER A 139 7.19 -16.59 38.46
C SER A 139 6.15 -17.63 38.06
N GLY A 140 6.35 -18.89 38.44
CA GLY A 140 5.43 -19.99 38.09
C GLY A 140 5.16 -21.03 39.18
N SER A 141 5.82 -20.97 40.35
CA SER A 141 5.92 -22.14 41.24
C SER A 141 5.24 -22.04 42.62
N SER A 142 4.84 -20.86 43.11
CA SER A 142 4.27 -20.75 44.47
C SER A 142 2.80 -21.21 44.56
N PHE A 143 1.97 -20.88 43.56
CA PHE A 143 0.53 -21.19 43.58
C PHE A 143 0.23 -22.69 43.48
N LYS A 144 1.05 -23.43 42.70
CA LYS A 144 0.93 -24.89 42.58
C LYS A 144 1.24 -25.62 43.89
N ARG A 145 2.00 -25.02 44.81
CA ARG A 145 2.33 -25.59 46.12
C ARG A 145 1.18 -25.46 47.10
N SER A 146 0.54 -24.28 47.21
CA SER A 146 -0.63 -24.08 48.06
C SER A 146 -1.84 -24.92 47.63
N SER A 147 -2.09 -25.09 46.32
CA SER A 147 -3.18 -25.95 45.83
C SER A 147 -2.97 -27.44 46.10
N ARG A 148 -1.71 -27.89 46.25
CA ARG A 148 -1.41 -29.28 46.64
C ARG A 148 -1.66 -29.48 48.13
N ASN A 149 -1.23 -28.54 48.96
CA ASN A 149 -1.43 -28.61 50.41
C ASN A 149 -2.91 -28.73 50.82
N ILE A 150 -3.82 -27.96 50.20
CA ILE A 150 -5.25 -28.08 50.53
C ILE A 150 -5.87 -29.39 50.03
N LYS A 151 -5.40 -29.92 48.88
CA LYS A 151 -5.86 -31.22 48.36
C LYS A 151 -5.42 -32.36 49.28
N GLU A 152 -4.20 -32.30 49.79
CA GLU A 152 -3.68 -33.26 50.76
C GLU A 152 -4.51 -33.23 52.06
N LYS A 153 -4.84 -32.04 52.58
CA LYS A 153 -5.69 -31.90 53.77
C LYS A 153 -7.14 -32.34 53.57
N LEU A 154 -7.71 -32.13 52.39
CA LEU A 154 -9.03 -32.68 52.05
C LEU A 154 -9.02 -34.21 52.00
N ALA A 155 -7.94 -34.81 51.47
CA ALA A 155 -7.79 -36.27 51.48
C ALA A 155 -7.67 -36.81 52.92
N GLU A 156 -6.94 -36.13 53.81
CA GLU A 156 -6.88 -36.48 55.25
C GLU A 156 -8.27 -36.45 55.89
N ILE A 157 -9.08 -35.41 55.63
CA ILE A 157 -10.45 -35.30 56.14
C ILE A 157 -11.33 -36.45 55.63
N GLU A 158 -11.21 -36.85 54.37
CA GLU A 158 -11.96 -37.98 53.82
C GLU A 158 -11.58 -39.29 54.55
N THR A 159 -10.30 -39.50 54.85
CA THR A 159 -9.87 -40.67 55.64
C THR A 159 -10.40 -40.65 57.08
N PHE A 160 -10.44 -39.48 57.73
CA PHE A 160 -11.02 -39.35 59.07
C PHE A 160 -12.52 -39.58 59.08
N LYS A 161 -13.24 -39.12 58.04
CA LYS A 161 -14.66 -39.38 57.86
C LYS A 161 -14.94 -40.89 57.79
N ASP A 162 -14.17 -41.64 57.01
CA ASP A 162 -14.34 -43.10 56.92
C ASP A 162 -14.11 -43.79 58.27
N ILE A 163 -13.12 -43.34 59.04
CA ILE A 163 -12.84 -43.84 60.40
C ILE A 163 -14.01 -43.52 61.34
N LEU A 164 -14.50 -42.27 61.33
CA LEU A 164 -15.62 -41.85 62.18
C LEU A 164 -16.90 -42.62 61.84
N CYS A 165 -17.21 -42.85 60.57
CA CYS A 165 -18.36 -43.66 60.17
C CYS A 165 -18.28 -45.07 60.78
N ARG A 166 -17.12 -45.74 60.69
CA ARG A 166 -16.93 -47.07 61.29
C ARG A 166 -17.04 -47.05 62.82
N GLN A 167 -16.50 -46.02 63.46
CA GLN A 167 -16.58 -45.85 64.92
C GLN A 167 -18.03 -45.61 65.37
N ILE A 168 -18.78 -44.79 64.64
CA ILE A 168 -20.22 -44.56 64.89
C ILE A 168 -21.01 -45.84 64.72
N ASP A 169 -20.79 -46.59 63.63
CA ASP A 169 -21.48 -47.87 63.40
C ASP A 169 -21.19 -48.88 64.52
N THR A 170 -19.96 -48.89 65.04
CA THR A 170 -19.55 -49.77 66.15
C THR A 170 -20.21 -49.36 67.47
N LEU A 171 -20.24 -48.06 67.77
CA LEU A 171 -20.94 -47.52 68.95
C LEU A 171 -22.46 -47.73 68.84
N GLN A 172 -23.05 -47.54 67.67
CA GLN A 172 -24.48 -47.76 67.42
C GLN A 172 -24.86 -49.22 67.68
N LYS A 173 -24.09 -50.19 67.15
CA LYS A 173 -24.30 -51.61 67.44
C LYS A 173 -24.24 -51.94 68.93
N TYR A 174 -23.34 -51.29 69.67
CA TYR A 174 -23.26 -51.45 71.12
C TYR A 174 -24.51 -50.90 71.82
N PHE A 175 -24.99 -49.71 71.45
CA PHE A 175 -26.21 -49.15 72.01
C PHE A 175 -27.45 -49.98 71.66
N ASP A 176 -27.56 -50.46 70.42
CA ASP A 176 -28.65 -51.34 69.98
C ASP A 176 -28.65 -52.64 70.80
N PHE A 177 -27.48 -53.24 71.02
CA PHE A 177 -27.31 -54.41 71.89
C PHE A 177 -27.76 -54.14 73.34
N CYS A 178 -27.37 -52.99 73.91
CA CYS A 178 -27.80 -52.59 75.25
C CYS A 178 -29.31 -52.38 75.35
N VAL A 179 -29.94 -51.78 74.32
CA VAL A 179 -31.39 -51.56 74.27
C VAL A 179 -32.15 -52.89 74.20
N GLU A 180 -31.68 -53.84 73.38
CA GLU A 180 -32.26 -55.19 73.27
C GLU A 180 -32.18 -55.96 74.60
N HIS A 181 -31.07 -55.83 75.34
CA HIS A 181 -30.89 -56.49 76.65
C HIS A 181 -31.63 -55.80 77.80
N ASN A 182 -31.86 -54.48 77.76
CA ASN A 182 -32.62 -53.78 78.80
C ASN A 182 -34.15 -54.05 78.69
N ALA A 183 -34.63 -54.50 77.53
CA ALA A 183 -36.02 -54.89 77.30
C ALA A 183 -36.36 -56.31 77.82
N THR A 184 -35.35 -57.13 78.13
CA THR A 184 -35.50 -58.50 78.64
C THR A 184 -34.88 -58.62 80.03
N SER A 185 -35.67 -58.42 81.09
CA SER A 185 -35.22 -58.62 82.48
C SER A 185 -34.91 -60.10 82.77
N CYS A 186 -33.69 -60.55 82.45
CA CYS A 186 -33.07 -61.81 82.89
C CYS A 186 -31.56 -61.60 83.08
N LEU A 187 -31.00 -62.19 84.15
CA LEU A 187 -29.59 -62.09 84.55
C LEU A 187 -28.65 -62.88 83.59
N PRO A 188 -27.34 -62.53 83.53
CA PRO A 188 -26.50 -62.69 82.34
C PRO A 188 -25.74 -64.03 82.25
N ASP A 189 -25.53 -64.55 81.03
CA ASP A 189 -24.49 -65.54 80.73
C ASP A 189 -23.23 -64.81 80.22
N GLU A 190 -22.09 -65.05 80.88
CA GLU A 190 -20.79 -64.38 80.69
C GLU A 190 -20.03 -64.73 79.39
N GLU A 191 -20.63 -65.48 78.45
CA GLU A 191 -19.90 -66.04 77.29
C GLU A 191 -20.29 -65.50 75.91
N ASN A 192 -21.11 -64.45 75.81
CA ASN A 192 -21.40 -63.81 74.51
C ASN A 192 -21.63 -62.29 74.57
N LEU A 193 -20.89 -61.58 75.42
CA LEU A 193 -20.73 -60.13 75.25
C LEU A 193 -19.69 -59.90 74.15
N PRO A 194 -20.01 -59.19 73.04
CA PRO A 194 -18.95 -58.63 72.22
C PRO A 194 -18.18 -57.68 73.14
N THR A 195 -16.95 -58.07 73.49
CA THR A 195 -15.99 -57.30 74.29
C THR A 195 -15.53 -56.09 73.48
N ILE A 196 -16.47 -55.21 73.18
CA ILE A 196 -16.24 -53.92 72.56
C ILE A 196 -15.68 -53.05 73.68
N ASP A 197 -14.40 -52.68 73.57
CA ASP A 197 -13.78 -51.70 74.44
C ASP A 197 -14.42 -50.33 74.16
N PHE A 198 -15.62 -50.12 74.69
CA PHE A 198 -16.40 -48.90 74.53
C PHE A 198 -15.60 -47.68 74.96
N LYS A 199 -14.75 -47.84 75.98
CA LYS A 199 -13.86 -46.78 76.46
C LYS A 199 -12.79 -46.47 75.43
N GLY A 200 -12.15 -47.47 74.83
CA GLY A 200 -11.20 -47.34 73.73
C GLY A 200 -11.81 -46.72 72.47
N GLU A 201 -13.00 -47.16 72.06
CA GLU A 201 -13.73 -46.60 70.89
C GLU A 201 -14.18 -45.16 71.13
N ALA A 202 -14.68 -44.83 72.33
CA ALA A 202 -15.03 -43.46 72.67
C ALA A 202 -13.81 -42.52 72.72
N ILE A 203 -12.65 -43.00 73.22
CA ILE A 203 -11.39 -42.25 73.22
C ILE A 203 -10.91 -42.02 71.79
N THR A 204 -10.89 -43.07 70.95
CA THR A 204 -10.45 -42.94 69.56
C THR A 204 -11.41 -42.07 68.74
N PHE A 205 -12.72 -42.16 68.95
CA PHE A 205 -13.71 -41.25 68.34
C PHE A 205 -13.46 -39.79 68.73
N LYS A 206 -13.21 -39.52 70.01
CA LYS A 206 -12.85 -38.18 70.50
C LYS A 206 -11.56 -37.66 69.85
N THR A 207 -10.55 -38.51 69.73
CA THR A 207 -9.27 -38.17 69.10
C THR A 207 -9.44 -37.90 67.59
N THR A 208 -10.13 -38.77 66.85
CA THR A 208 -10.39 -38.58 65.41
C THR A 208 -11.21 -37.31 65.16
N THR A 209 -12.25 -37.06 65.97
CA THR A 209 -13.06 -35.83 65.86
C THR A 209 -12.23 -34.58 66.12
N SER A 210 -11.33 -34.60 67.12
CA SER A 210 -10.42 -33.49 67.39
C SER A 210 -9.45 -33.24 66.23
N ALA A 211 -8.95 -34.31 65.60
CA ALA A 211 -8.08 -34.23 64.42
C ALA A 211 -8.80 -33.65 63.19
N VAL A 212 -10.08 -34.00 62.97
CA VAL A 212 -10.92 -33.41 61.91
C VAL A 212 -11.08 -31.91 62.13
N ILE A 213 -11.42 -31.49 63.35
CA ILE A 213 -11.60 -30.06 63.69
C ILE A 213 -10.29 -29.29 63.44
N ALA A 214 -9.14 -29.82 63.88
CA ALA A 214 -7.85 -29.20 63.66
C ALA A 214 -7.50 -29.08 62.17
N THR A 215 -7.82 -30.11 61.38
CA THR A 215 -7.56 -30.12 59.94
C THR A 215 -8.48 -29.14 59.19
N LEU A 216 -9.75 -29.05 59.57
CA LEU A 216 -10.70 -28.06 59.03
C LEU A 216 -10.30 -26.62 59.36
N ALA A 217 -9.80 -26.36 60.58
CA ALA A 217 -9.28 -25.06 60.96
C ALA A 217 -8.10 -24.65 60.06
N HIS A 218 -7.17 -25.57 59.80
CA HIS A 218 -6.04 -25.33 58.90
C HIS A 218 -6.47 -25.15 57.44
N CYS A 219 -7.46 -25.91 56.95
CA CYS A 219 -8.04 -25.69 55.62
C CYS A 219 -8.64 -24.28 55.48
N THR A 220 -9.33 -23.81 56.52
CA THR A 220 -9.94 -22.46 56.55
C THR A 220 -8.88 -21.38 56.46
N GLU A 221 -7.77 -21.53 57.20
CA GLU A 221 -6.64 -20.60 57.15
C GLU A 221 -5.99 -20.58 55.75
N LEU A 222 -5.78 -21.75 55.13
CA LEU A 222 -5.21 -21.83 53.78
C LEU A 222 -6.10 -21.16 52.72
N VAL A 223 -7.43 -21.28 52.85
CA VAL A 223 -8.39 -20.60 51.96
C VAL A 223 -8.34 -19.09 52.17
N SER A 224 -8.32 -18.63 53.43
CA SER A 224 -8.24 -17.21 53.78
C SER A 224 -6.96 -16.56 53.24
N GLN A 225 -5.80 -17.19 53.43
CA GLN A 225 -4.53 -16.71 52.86
C GLN A 225 -4.56 -16.63 51.33
N ARG A 226 -5.24 -17.58 50.67
CA ARG A 226 -5.41 -17.58 49.22
C ARG A 226 -6.30 -16.43 48.76
N GLU A 227 -7.40 -16.17 49.46
CA GLU A 227 -8.31 -15.06 49.17
C GLU A 227 -7.58 -13.71 49.25
N ASP A 228 -6.82 -13.48 50.31
CA ASP A 228 -6.05 -12.23 50.50
C ASP A 228 -4.99 -12.02 49.42
N ALA A 229 -4.38 -13.11 48.94
CA ALA A 229 -3.43 -13.04 47.84
C ALA A 229 -4.11 -12.67 46.51
N TRP A 230 -5.31 -13.21 46.24
CA TRP A 230 -6.11 -12.86 45.07
C TRP A 230 -6.62 -11.43 45.13
N ARG A 231 -7.11 -11.00 46.29
CA ARG A 231 -7.60 -9.63 46.52
C ARG A 231 -6.50 -8.60 46.22
N ARG A 232 -5.30 -8.79 46.77
CA ARG A 232 -4.11 -7.95 46.48
C ARG A 232 -3.67 -7.98 45.02
N ARG A 233 -3.92 -9.07 44.28
CA ARG A 233 -3.57 -9.17 42.85
C ARG A 233 -4.60 -8.43 42.00
N LEU A 234 -5.87 -8.59 42.32
CA LEU A 234 -6.95 -7.87 41.68
C LEU A 234 -6.77 -6.36 41.85
N GLU A 235 -6.45 -5.89 43.05
CA GLU A 235 -6.16 -4.47 43.32
C GLU A 235 -5.01 -3.93 42.45
N ARG A 236 -3.91 -4.67 42.33
CA ARG A 236 -2.79 -4.29 41.44
C ARG A 236 -3.19 -4.25 39.97
N GLU A 237 -4.06 -5.16 39.52
CA GLU A 237 -4.57 -5.18 38.15
C GLU A 237 -5.52 -4.01 37.89
N MET A 238 -6.44 -3.74 38.80
CA MET A 238 -7.37 -2.60 38.74
C MET A 238 -6.60 -1.28 38.68
N GLU A 239 -5.57 -1.11 39.51
CA GLU A 239 -4.75 0.10 39.51
C GLU A 239 -3.90 0.22 38.22
N ARG A 240 -3.37 -0.89 37.68
CA ARG A 240 -2.68 -0.89 36.39
C ARG A 240 -3.61 -0.48 35.25
N ARG A 241 -4.82 -1.04 35.22
CA ARG A 241 -5.86 -0.71 34.24
C ARG A 241 -6.26 0.76 34.35
N ARG A 242 -6.48 1.26 35.58
CA ARG A 242 -6.81 2.66 35.83
C ARG A 242 -5.74 3.62 35.31
N ARG A 243 -4.45 3.31 35.51
CA ARG A 243 -3.33 4.09 34.96
C ARG A 243 -3.28 4.06 33.45
N ALA A 244 -3.50 2.89 32.84
CA ALA A 244 -3.54 2.75 31.38
C ALA A 244 -4.70 3.56 30.78
N GLU A 245 -5.90 3.48 31.37
CA GLU A 245 -7.07 4.26 30.97
C GLU A 245 -6.86 5.78 31.16
N GLN A 246 -6.19 6.19 32.24
CA GLN A 246 -5.83 7.60 32.45
C GLN A 246 -4.82 8.11 31.42
N LEU A 247 -3.79 7.32 31.08
CA LEU A 247 -2.84 7.65 30.02
C LEU A 247 -3.55 7.73 28.66
N ALA A 248 -4.39 6.75 28.32
CA ALA A 248 -5.15 6.75 27.08
C ALA A 248 -6.07 7.98 26.97
N ASN A 249 -6.78 8.33 28.04
CA ASN A 249 -7.62 9.53 28.07
C ASN A 249 -6.80 10.83 27.99
N ALA A 250 -5.62 10.88 28.61
CA ALA A 250 -4.71 12.01 28.49
C ALA A 250 -4.20 12.17 27.05
N TYR A 251 -3.80 11.07 26.39
CA TYR A 251 -3.43 11.05 24.98
C TYR A 251 -4.61 11.50 24.09
N PHE A 252 -5.82 10.99 24.34
CA PHE A 252 -7.00 11.35 23.56
C PHE A 252 -7.38 12.84 23.71
N ALA A 253 -7.28 13.38 24.92
CA ALA A 253 -7.49 14.79 25.18
C ALA A 253 -6.38 15.68 24.56
N GLN A 254 -5.15 15.17 24.49
CA GLN A 254 -4.03 15.84 23.85
C GLN A 254 -4.20 15.86 22.32
N LEU A 255 -4.67 14.77 21.71
CA LEU A 255 -5.05 14.70 20.29
C LEU A 255 -6.18 15.68 19.93
N GLN A 256 -7.21 15.79 20.78
CA GLN A 256 -8.29 16.77 20.55
C GLN A 256 -7.84 18.24 20.69
N LYS A 257 -6.83 18.53 21.51
CA LYS A 257 -6.23 19.87 21.61
C LYS A 257 -5.25 20.16 20.47
N CYS A 258 -4.68 19.11 19.87
CA CYS A 258 -3.80 19.18 18.71
C CYS A 258 -4.59 19.01 17.40
N GLY A 259 -5.68 19.77 17.22
CA GLY A 259 -6.41 19.84 15.94
C GLY A 259 -5.57 20.35 14.74
N ASN A 260 -4.28 20.63 14.95
CA ASN A 260 -3.27 20.93 13.92
C ASN A 260 -2.15 19.87 13.84
N ALA A 261 -2.25 18.74 14.54
CA ALA A 261 -1.32 17.64 14.39
C ALA A 261 -1.83 16.71 13.29
N HIS A 262 -1.00 16.55 12.25
CA HIS A 262 -1.22 15.68 11.10
C HIS A 262 -1.82 14.34 11.54
N PRO A 263 -3.01 13.96 11.01
CA PRO A 263 -3.58 12.66 11.27
C PRO A 263 -2.61 11.58 10.79
N GLY A 264 -2.53 10.49 11.58
CA GLY A 264 -1.78 9.31 11.17
C GLY A 264 -2.26 8.82 9.80
N PRO A 265 -1.41 8.15 9.01
CA PRO A 265 -1.52 8.28 7.56
C PRO A 265 -2.64 7.39 6.92
N ASP A 266 -3.56 6.85 7.74
CA ASP A 266 -4.68 5.97 7.38
C ASP A 266 -5.98 6.69 6.96
N LEU A 267 -6.05 8.02 6.94
CA LEU A 267 -7.36 8.69 6.99
C LEU A 267 -7.70 9.77 5.95
N GLU A 268 -6.82 10.16 5.03
CA GLU A 268 -7.16 11.26 4.09
C GLU A 268 -6.80 10.96 2.64
N GLU A 269 -7.70 10.29 1.92
CA GLU A 269 -7.72 10.31 0.44
C GLU A 269 -8.71 11.39 -0.06
N GLY A 270 -8.28 12.23 -1.01
CA GLY A 270 -9.14 13.21 -1.68
C GLY A 270 -8.59 14.65 -1.65
N PRO A 271 -9.42 15.66 -1.97
CA PRO A 271 -8.99 17.07 -2.06
C PRO A 271 -8.46 17.69 -0.76
N HIS A 272 -8.55 16.96 0.36
CA HIS A 272 -8.00 17.33 1.66
C HIS A 272 -6.76 16.52 2.05
N SER A 273 -6.22 15.70 1.14
CA SER A 273 -5.02 14.90 1.38
C SER A 273 -3.85 15.79 1.82
N VAL A 274 -3.37 15.60 3.05
CA VAL A 274 -2.15 16.24 3.61
C VAL A 274 -0.83 15.62 3.13
N LEU A 275 -0.87 14.71 2.15
CA LEU A 275 0.34 14.14 1.53
C LEU A 275 1.23 15.26 0.99
N ALA A 276 2.48 15.27 1.42
CA ALA A 276 3.49 16.16 0.85
C ALA A 276 3.82 15.75 -0.59
N ASP A 277 4.26 16.72 -1.39
CA ASP A 277 4.56 16.50 -2.82
C ASP A 277 5.58 15.36 -3.03
N ASP A 278 6.52 15.16 -2.12
CA ASP A 278 7.54 14.11 -2.21
C ASP A 278 6.97 12.70 -1.99
N GLU A 279 6.12 12.51 -0.99
CA GLU A 279 5.37 11.25 -0.78
C GLU A 279 4.47 10.94 -1.98
N PHE A 280 3.93 11.99 -2.59
CA PHE A 280 3.13 11.89 -3.79
C PHE A 280 3.94 11.29 -4.97
N TYR A 281 5.11 11.87 -5.28
CA TYR A 281 5.93 11.42 -6.41
C TYR A 281 6.40 9.96 -6.26
N ASP A 282 6.83 9.59 -5.05
CA ASP A 282 7.30 8.23 -4.73
C ASP A 282 6.23 7.17 -5.04
N ALA A 283 4.98 7.49 -4.71
CA ALA A 283 3.88 6.55 -4.82
C ALA A 283 3.33 6.43 -6.24
N VAL A 284 3.28 7.53 -7.00
CA VAL A 284 2.96 7.46 -8.43
C VAL A 284 3.97 6.63 -9.17
N GLU A 285 5.25 6.87 -8.94
CA GLU A 285 6.29 6.07 -9.58
C GLU A 285 6.16 4.60 -9.23
N SER A 286 5.94 4.26 -7.96
CA SER A 286 5.79 2.86 -7.58
C SER A 286 4.52 2.21 -8.15
N GLY A 287 3.41 2.95 -8.24
CA GLY A 287 2.21 2.48 -8.93
C GLY A 287 2.48 2.23 -10.42
N LEU A 288 3.24 3.12 -11.04
CA LEU A 288 3.67 3.04 -12.41
C LEU A 288 4.68 1.90 -12.69
N ASP A 289 5.59 1.59 -11.77
CA ASP A 289 6.52 0.46 -11.85
C ASP A 289 5.75 -0.87 -11.69
N LYS A 290 4.77 -0.93 -10.78
CA LYS A 290 3.85 -2.10 -10.67
C LYS A 290 3.12 -2.38 -11.98
N ILE A 291 2.66 -1.34 -12.69
CA ILE A 291 2.01 -1.50 -14.00
C ILE A 291 2.95 -2.19 -14.99
N GLU A 292 4.25 -1.87 -14.95
CA GLU A 292 5.27 -2.45 -15.81
C GLU A 292 5.62 -3.90 -15.42
N GLU A 293 5.82 -4.19 -14.13
CA GLU A 293 6.07 -5.56 -13.65
C GLU A 293 4.91 -6.51 -13.95
N GLU A 294 3.67 -6.06 -13.71
CA GLU A 294 2.47 -6.84 -14.01
C GLU A 294 2.33 -7.05 -15.53
N GLN A 295 2.76 -6.07 -16.33
CA GLN A 295 2.81 -6.20 -17.78
C GLN A 295 3.83 -7.26 -18.22
N GLU A 296 5.03 -7.28 -17.64
CA GLU A 296 6.03 -8.32 -17.91
C GLU A 296 5.50 -9.70 -17.53
N LEU A 297 4.85 -9.81 -16.37
CA LEU A 297 4.22 -11.06 -15.93
C LEU A 297 3.13 -11.50 -16.92
N ARG A 298 2.31 -10.57 -17.41
CA ARG A 298 1.26 -10.84 -18.39
C ARG A 298 1.84 -11.22 -19.74
N ASP A 299 2.91 -10.57 -20.20
CA ASP A 299 3.59 -10.91 -21.45
C ASP A 299 4.24 -12.30 -21.38
N ARG A 300 4.63 -12.76 -20.19
CA ARG A 300 5.04 -14.16 -19.94
C ARG A 300 3.87 -15.15 -19.92
N LEU A 301 2.63 -14.68 -19.79
CA LEU A 301 1.42 -15.50 -19.60
C LEU A 301 0.41 -15.48 -20.77
N LYS A 302 0.57 -14.65 -21.80
CA LYS A 302 -0.42 -14.53 -22.92
C LYS A 302 -0.66 -15.87 -23.65
N SER A 303 -1.87 -16.26 -24.09
CA SER A 303 -3.14 -15.53 -24.30
C SER A 303 -4.37 -16.46 -24.23
N GLY A 304 -5.60 -15.89 -24.27
CA GLY A 304 -6.79 -16.66 -24.67
C GLY A 304 -8.17 -16.03 -24.52
N GLN A 305 -8.37 -14.99 -23.68
CA GLN A 305 -9.70 -14.39 -23.55
C GLN A 305 -9.94 -13.33 -24.63
N VAL A 306 -10.65 -13.73 -25.69
CA VAL A 306 -11.26 -12.79 -26.62
C VAL A 306 -12.45 -12.13 -25.92
N PRO A 307 -12.50 -10.78 -25.86
CA PRO A 307 -13.67 -10.08 -25.34
C PRO A 307 -14.91 -10.50 -26.14
N VAL A 308 -15.95 -10.97 -25.46
CA VAL A 308 -17.23 -11.31 -26.11
C VAL A 308 -17.87 -10.02 -26.60
N THR A 309 -18.06 -9.90 -27.91
CA THR A 309 -18.81 -8.79 -28.52
C THR A 309 -20.26 -9.22 -28.75
N PRO A 310 -21.24 -8.47 -28.24
CA PRO A 310 -22.65 -8.65 -28.62
C PRO A 310 -22.84 -8.56 -30.15
N PRO A 311 -23.89 -9.16 -30.72
CA PRO A 311 -24.22 -8.97 -32.13
C PRO A 311 -24.61 -7.52 -32.43
N ALA A 312 -24.40 -7.08 -33.67
CA ALA A 312 -24.75 -5.75 -34.13
C ALA A 312 -26.26 -5.47 -33.97
N THR A 313 -26.61 -4.32 -33.39
CA THR A 313 -28.00 -3.96 -33.07
C THR A 313 -28.70 -3.21 -34.19
N SER A 314 -27.99 -2.39 -34.98
CA SER A 314 -28.57 -1.57 -36.04
C SER A 314 -27.53 -0.99 -37.01
N PRO A 315 -27.89 -0.53 -38.21
CA PRO A 315 -27.01 0.34 -38.97
C PRO A 315 -26.65 1.59 -38.14
N ALA A 316 -25.38 1.99 -38.11
CA ALA A 316 -24.90 3.11 -37.28
C ALA A 316 -25.78 4.36 -37.43
N CYS A 317 -26.18 4.68 -38.66
CA CYS A 317 -26.98 5.86 -39.01
C CYS A 317 -28.40 5.90 -38.42
N GLN A 318 -28.90 4.77 -37.93
CA GLN A 318 -30.23 4.64 -37.32
C GLN A 318 -30.16 4.61 -35.79
N HIS A 319 -28.96 4.53 -35.22
CA HIS A 319 -28.77 4.44 -33.79
C HIS A 319 -28.98 5.80 -33.10
N ARG A 320 -29.47 5.78 -31.85
CA ARG A 320 -29.74 6.99 -31.06
C ARG A 320 -28.51 7.90 -30.87
N LEU A 321 -27.30 7.31 -30.86
CA LEU A 321 -26.04 8.05 -30.70
C LEU A 321 -25.55 8.68 -32.02
N TRP A 322 -26.15 8.33 -33.17
CA TRP A 322 -25.63 8.76 -34.47
C TRP A 322 -25.51 10.27 -34.66
N PRO A 323 -26.49 11.10 -34.28
CA PRO A 323 -26.37 12.55 -34.44
C PRO A 323 -25.15 13.12 -33.69
N GLU A 324 -24.86 12.57 -32.51
CA GLU A 324 -23.68 12.93 -31.72
C GLU A 324 -22.41 12.41 -32.39
N ILE A 325 -22.37 11.13 -32.77
CA ILE A 325 -21.22 10.49 -33.43
C ILE A 325 -20.83 11.26 -34.68
N GLU A 326 -21.78 11.55 -35.57
CA GLU A 326 -21.51 12.24 -36.82
C GLU A 326 -20.95 13.66 -36.58
N SER A 327 -21.54 14.39 -35.63
CA SER A 327 -21.11 15.74 -35.28
C SER A 327 -19.70 15.76 -34.66
N VAL A 328 -19.47 14.91 -33.65
CA VAL A 328 -18.20 14.83 -32.93
C VAL A 328 -17.08 14.34 -33.84
N VAL A 329 -17.33 13.35 -34.70
CA VAL A 329 -16.34 12.85 -35.67
C VAL A 329 -15.92 13.96 -36.62
N LYS A 330 -16.87 14.71 -37.19
CA LYS A 330 -16.55 15.86 -38.07
C LYS A 330 -15.70 16.90 -37.33
N GLN A 331 -16.08 17.25 -36.11
CA GLN A 331 -15.36 18.23 -35.29
C GLN A 331 -13.92 17.77 -34.97
N GLN A 332 -13.76 16.52 -34.52
CA GLN A 332 -12.48 15.98 -34.10
C GLN A 332 -11.52 15.76 -35.28
N VAL A 333 -12.04 15.35 -36.43
CA VAL A 333 -11.25 15.25 -37.67
C VAL A 333 -10.77 16.62 -38.13
N ALA A 334 -11.64 17.64 -38.11
CA ALA A 334 -11.26 19.00 -38.46
C ALA A 334 -10.12 19.51 -37.56
N TRP A 335 -10.25 19.32 -36.24
CA TRP A 335 -9.22 19.73 -35.28
C TRP A 335 -7.91 18.95 -35.41
N ALA A 336 -7.98 17.65 -35.73
CA ALA A 336 -6.79 16.84 -36.01
C ALA A 336 -6.04 17.34 -37.26
N ARG A 337 -6.77 17.80 -38.29
CA ARG A 337 -6.17 18.33 -39.54
C ARG A 337 -5.48 19.69 -39.36
N THR A 338 -5.98 20.55 -38.48
CA THR A 338 -5.40 21.88 -38.20
C THR A 338 -3.94 21.78 -37.78
N GLY A 339 -3.05 22.62 -38.31
CA GLY A 339 -1.64 22.63 -37.88
C GLY A 339 -1.48 23.13 -36.44
N ILE A 340 -0.42 22.74 -35.71
CA ILE A 340 -0.19 23.22 -34.33
C ILE A 340 -0.16 24.76 -34.26
N GLY A 341 0.46 25.43 -35.24
CA GLY A 341 0.50 26.89 -35.31
C GLY A 341 -0.86 27.56 -35.54
N GLU A 342 -1.85 26.81 -36.02
CA GLU A 342 -3.23 27.25 -36.23
C GLU A 342 -4.17 26.84 -35.09
N CYS A 343 -3.72 25.96 -34.17
CA CYS A 343 -4.49 25.49 -33.01
C CYS A 343 -4.54 26.50 -31.84
N GLY A 344 -4.09 27.74 -32.07
CA GLY A 344 -4.05 28.82 -31.07
C GLY A 344 -2.73 28.92 -30.30
N GLN A 345 -2.65 29.87 -29.36
CA GLN A 345 -1.48 30.04 -28.49
C GLN A 345 -1.50 29.04 -27.32
N GLY A 346 -0.34 28.77 -26.74
CA GLY A 346 -0.21 27.95 -25.51
C GLY A 346 0.14 26.46 -25.73
N TRP A 347 0.29 26.01 -26.98
CA TRP A 347 0.81 24.65 -27.26
C TRP A 347 2.30 24.56 -26.99
N GLN A 348 2.69 23.57 -26.19
CA GLN A 348 4.07 23.31 -25.78
C GLN A 348 4.49 21.91 -26.22
N LEU A 349 5.63 21.81 -26.90
CA LEU A 349 6.27 20.52 -27.17
C LEU A 349 6.81 19.96 -25.85
N PHE A 350 6.38 18.76 -25.46
CA PHE A 350 6.83 18.15 -24.20
C PHE A 350 7.57 16.81 -24.38
N ALA A 351 7.47 16.20 -25.56
CA ALA A 351 8.21 15.00 -25.94
C ALA A 351 8.50 14.96 -27.44
N GLU A 352 9.71 14.53 -27.80
CA GLU A 352 10.16 14.31 -29.18
C GLU A 352 11.04 13.04 -29.20
N ASP A 353 10.76 12.12 -30.11
CA ASP A 353 11.54 10.89 -30.34
C ASP A 353 11.47 10.54 -31.84
N GLY A 354 12.54 10.84 -32.58
CA GLY A 354 12.60 10.68 -34.03
C GLY A 354 11.50 11.48 -34.75
N GLU A 355 10.64 10.78 -35.49
CA GLU A 355 9.49 11.36 -36.22
C GLU A 355 8.26 11.60 -35.32
N MET A 356 8.33 11.27 -34.04
CA MET A 356 7.24 11.48 -33.09
C MET A 356 7.41 12.83 -32.37
N ARG A 357 6.37 13.67 -32.40
CA ARG A 357 6.31 14.95 -31.69
C ARG A 357 5.01 15.04 -30.91
N MET A 358 5.08 15.41 -29.63
CA MET A 358 3.91 15.54 -28.77
C MET A 358 3.81 16.92 -28.15
N TYR A 359 2.65 17.52 -28.34
CA TYR A 359 2.30 18.84 -27.88
C TYR A 359 1.17 18.74 -26.85
N ARG A 360 1.20 19.62 -25.86
CA ARG A 360 0.12 19.80 -24.90
C ARG A 360 -0.22 21.27 -24.74
N ARG A 361 -1.44 21.58 -24.34
CA ARG A 361 -1.82 22.91 -23.86
C ARG A 361 -2.32 22.75 -22.42
N GLU A 362 -1.75 23.51 -21.49
CA GLU A 362 -2.19 23.45 -20.10
C GLU A 362 -3.56 24.13 -19.97
N GLU A 363 -4.53 23.40 -19.42
CA GLU A 363 -5.91 23.86 -19.28
C GLU A 363 -6.52 23.26 -18.02
N GLU A 364 -7.17 24.09 -17.21
CA GLU A 364 -7.84 23.66 -15.99
C GLU A 364 -9.31 24.03 -16.04
N VAL A 365 -10.17 23.05 -15.76
CA VAL A 365 -11.63 23.19 -15.72
C VAL A 365 -12.08 22.70 -14.36
N ASP A 366 -12.75 23.56 -13.58
CA ASP A 366 -13.20 23.25 -12.22
C ASP A 366 -12.08 22.76 -11.29
N GLY A 367 -10.87 23.31 -11.44
CA GLY A 367 -9.67 22.90 -10.66
C GLY A 367 -9.07 21.56 -11.08
N MET A 368 -9.57 20.96 -12.18
CA MET A 368 -9.07 19.72 -12.74
C MET A 368 -8.22 20.01 -13.97
N ALA A 369 -7.04 19.38 -14.09
CA ALA A 369 -6.23 19.46 -15.30
C ALA A 369 -6.90 18.67 -16.44
N VAL A 370 -7.29 19.37 -17.50
CA VAL A 370 -7.95 18.84 -18.70
C VAL A 370 -7.12 19.20 -19.95
N ASP A 371 -5.79 19.13 -19.80
CA ASP A 371 -4.82 19.55 -20.80
C ASP A 371 -5.06 18.87 -22.17
N PRO A 372 -5.43 19.62 -23.24
CA PRO A 372 -5.52 19.06 -24.58
C PRO A 372 -4.15 18.61 -25.07
N LEU A 373 -4.10 17.41 -25.62
CA LEU A 373 -2.89 16.80 -26.17
C LEU A 373 -3.04 16.55 -27.67
N LYS A 374 -1.96 16.77 -28.40
CA LYS A 374 -1.84 16.44 -29.82
C LYS A 374 -0.45 15.88 -30.12
N ALA A 375 -0.42 14.67 -30.67
CA ALA A 375 0.79 14.01 -31.12
C ALA A 375 0.76 13.81 -32.64
N VAL A 376 1.91 13.95 -33.27
CA VAL A 376 2.13 13.65 -34.69
C VAL A 376 3.25 12.65 -34.78
N HIS A 377 3.06 11.57 -35.52
CA HIS A 377 4.06 10.53 -35.71
C HIS A 377 3.98 9.95 -37.12
N THR A 378 5.12 9.78 -37.78
CA THR A 378 5.21 9.09 -39.08
C THR A 378 5.83 7.72 -38.89
N VAL A 379 5.17 6.67 -39.35
CA VAL A 379 5.61 5.27 -39.19
C VAL A 379 5.71 4.59 -40.56
N PRO A 380 6.89 4.10 -40.97
CA PRO A 380 7.05 3.36 -42.22
C PRO A 380 6.43 1.96 -42.13
N GLY A 381 6.06 1.38 -43.28
CA GLY A 381 5.69 -0.04 -43.38
C GLY A 381 4.24 -0.40 -43.08
N ILE A 382 3.41 0.58 -42.71
CA ILE A 382 2.00 0.38 -42.30
C ILE A 382 1.08 1.40 -42.95
N THR A 383 -0.20 1.06 -43.10
CA THR A 383 -1.23 1.98 -43.62
C THR A 383 -2.09 2.56 -42.50
N GLY A 384 -2.82 3.63 -42.81
CA GLY A 384 -3.82 4.19 -41.91
C GLY A 384 -4.99 3.25 -41.62
N HIS A 385 -5.40 2.41 -42.58
CA HIS A 385 -6.44 1.41 -42.35
C HIS A 385 -5.97 0.37 -41.33
N GLU A 386 -4.75 -0.16 -41.47
CA GLU A 386 -4.18 -1.12 -40.52
C GLU A 386 -4.10 -0.52 -39.11
N VAL A 387 -3.60 0.71 -39.00
CA VAL A 387 -3.51 1.42 -37.71
C VAL A 387 -4.89 1.57 -37.06
N CYS A 388 -5.89 2.07 -37.80
CA CYS A 388 -7.25 2.22 -37.26
C CYS A 388 -7.90 0.87 -36.91
N HIS A 389 -7.68 -0.18 -37.70
CA HIS A 389 -8.19 -1.53 -37.43
C HIS A 389 -7.69 -2.07 -36.08
N TYR A 390 -6.38 -1.99 -35.83
CA TYR A 390 -5.77 -2.48 -34.58
C TYR A 390 -6.08 -1.60 -33.36
N PHE A 391 -6.32 -0.31 -33.56
CA PHE A 391 -6.74 0.60 -32.48
C PHE A 391 -8.20 0.37 -32.06
N PHE A 392 -9.09 0.23 -33.06
CA PHE A 392 -10.53 0.04 -32.86
C PHE A 392 -10.87 -1.35 -32.31
N GLY A 393 -10.26 -2.40 -32.86
CA GLY A 393 -10.62 -3.79 -32.57
C GLY A 393 -10.45 -4.21 -31.10
N PRO A 394 -11.53 -4.61 -30.39
CA PRO A 394 -11.45 -5.02 -28.98
C PRO A 394 -10.54 -6.23 -28.76
N GLN A 395 -10.50 -7.17 -29.71
CA GLN A 395 -9.71 -8.40 -29.64
C GLN A 395 -8.20 -8.16 -29.52
N TYR A 396 -7.71 -6.99 -29.96
CA TYR A 396 -6.29 -6.64 -29.91
C TYR A 396 -5.95 -5.73 -28.72
N ARG A 397 -6.94 -5.22 -27.98
CA ARG A 397 -6.74 -4.14 -27.01
C ARG A 397 -5.72 -4.53 -25.94
N TYR A 398 -5.85 -5.73 -25.38
CA TYR A 398 -4.97 -6.23 -24.32
C TYR A 398 -3.55 -6.57 -24.79
N ASP A 399 -3.29 -6.58 -26.10
CA ASP A 399 -1.95 -6.85 -26.60
C ASP A 399 -1.03 -5.64 -26.43
N TRP A 400 -1.58 -4.44 -26.66
CA TRP A 400 -0.84 -3.19 -26.68
C TRP A 400 -1.18 -2.22 -25.54
N GLU A 401 -2.41 -2.22 -25.01
CA GLU A 401 -2.85 -1.31 -23.93
C GLU A 401 -2.39 -1.80 -22.55
N THR A 402 -1.58 -1.00 -21.86
CA THR A 402 -0.96 -1.35 -20.58
C THR A 402 -1.69 -0.76 -19.37
N THR A 403 -2.51 0.27 -19.58
CA THR A 403 -3.19 0.98 -18.49
C THR A 403 -4.56 0.39 -18.14
N LEU A 404 -5.01 -0.61 -18.91
CA LEU A 404 -6.33 -1.21 -18.81
C LEU A 404 -6.33 -2.38 -17.83
N GLU A 405 -7.21 -2.32 -16.83
CA GLU A 405 -7.52 -3.41 -15.90
C GLU A 405 -8.56 -4.36 -16.53
N GLN A 406 -9.70 -3.80 -16.93
CA GLN A 406 -10.85 -4.55 -17.44
C GLN A 406 -11.52 -3.81 -18.59
N MET A 407 -11.98 -4.53 -19.61
CA MET A 407 -12.77 -4.00 -20.72
C MET A 407 -13.99 -4.88 -21.00
N THR A 408 -15.13 -4.23 -21.17
CA THR A 408 -16.38 -4.85 -21.61
C THR A 408 -16.93 -4.08 -22.80
N VAL A 409 -17.35 -4.80 -23.85
CA VAL A 409 -18.13 -4.23 -24.95
C VAL A 409 -19.60 -4.30 -24.53
N LEU A 410 -20.17 -3.14 -24.17
CA LEU A 410 -21.56 -3.05 -23.71
C LEU A 410 -22.56 -3.21 -24.85
N GLU A 411 -22.22 -2.64 -26.02
CA GLU A 411 -23.08 -2.66 -27.19
C GLU A 411 -22.22 -2.67 -28.46
N THR A 412 -22.59 -3.51 -29.41
CA THR A 412 -22.13 -3.43 -30.80
C THR A 412 -23.23 -2.74 -31.58
N VAL A 413 -23.07 -1.45 -31.88
CA VAL A 413 -24.07 -0.74 -32.69
C VAL A 413 -24.01 -1.30 -34.11
N SER A 414 -22.83 -1.25 -34.71
CA SER A 414 -22.49 -1.76 -36.04
C SER A 414 -21.02 -2.20 -36.07
N ASP A 415 -20.56 -2.78 -37.19
CA ASP A 415 -19.17 -3.27 -37.33
C ASP A 415 -18.10 -2.18 -37.16
N ASP A 416 -18.49 -0.91 -37.35
CA ASP A 416 -17.63 0.26 -37.24
C ASP A 416 -17.93 1.12 -35.99
N THR A 417 -18.86 0.70 -35.12
CA THR A 417 -19.32 1.49 -33.97
C THR A 417 -19.60 0.61 -32.75
N LEU A 418 -18.82 0.77 -31.69
CA LEU A 418 -18.92 -0.01 -30.45
C LEU A 418 -19.08 0.91 -29.23
N VAL A 419 -19.72 0.42 -28.17
CA VAL A 419 -19.79 1.07 -26.87
C VAL A 419 -19.00 0.27 -25.85
N PHE A 420 -18.05 0.93 -25.19
CA PHE A 420 -17.11 0.33 -24.26
C PHE A 420 -17.38 0.81 -22.82
N LEU A 421 -17.20 -0.10 -21.87
CA LEU A 421 -16.91 0.22 -20.48
C LEU A 421 -15.51 -0.32 -20.15
N GLN A 422 -14.63 0.55 -19.67
CA GLN A 422 -13.25 0.21 -19.34
C GLN A 422 -12.90 0.68 -17.94
N THR A 423 -12.17 -0.13 -17.21
CA THR A 423 -11.59 0.22 -15.91
C THR A 423 -10.08 0.28 -16.07
N HIS A 424 -9.47 1.37 -15.63
CA HIS A 424 -8.03 1.56 -15.69
C HIS A 424 -7.35 1.16 -14.39
N LYS A 425 -6.08 0.79 -14.49
CA LYS A 425 -5.22 0.53 -13.33
C LYS A 425 -5.19 1.78 -12.44
N ARG A 426 -5.20 1.56 -11.13
CA ARG A 426 -5.24 2.67 -10.16
C ARG A 426 -3.90 3.42 -10.16
N ILE A 427 -3.95 4.72 -10.38
CA ILE A 427 -2.81 5.62 -10.19
C ILE A 427 -3.01 6.31 -8.84
N TRP A 428 -2.25 5.86 -7.84
CA TRP A 428 -2.26 6.43 -6.49
C TRP A 428 -1.80 7.89 -6.50
N PRO A 429 -2.29 8.76 -5.58
CA PRO A 429 -3.24 8.55 -4.49
C PRO A 429 -4.69 8.56 -4.92
N ALA A 430 -4.95 8.96 -6.16
CA ALA A 430 -6.31 9.18 -6.56
C ALA A 430 -7.04 7.84 -6.84
N SER A 431 -8.37 7.89 -6.77
CA SER A 431 -9.25 6.71 -6.86
C SER A 431 -9.07 5.93 -8.15
N GLN A 432 -9.53 4.69 -8.24
CA GLN A 432 -9.51 3.99 -9.53
C GLN A 432 -10.43 4.68 -10.54
N ARG A 433 -10.13 4.59 -11.84
CA ARG A 433 -10.89 5.26 -12.89
C ARG A 433 -11.63 4.26 -13.77
N ASP A 434 -12.88 4.56 -14.10
CA ASP A 434 -13.61 3.90 -15.16
C ASP A 434 -13.96 4.90 -16.28
N VAL A 435 -14.22 4.39 -17.48
CA VAL A 435 -14.65 5.19 -18.62
C VAL A 435 -15.71 4.45 -19.42
N LEU A 436 -16.75 5.18 -19.80
CA LEU A 436 -17.80 4.71 -20.68
C LEU A 436 -17.82 5.60 -21.93
N PHE A 437 -17.60 5.01 -23.10
CA PHE A 437 -17.46 5.75 -24.35
C PHE A 437 -17.93 4.94 -25.55
N TRP A 438 -18.42 5.62 -26.58
CA TRP A 438 -18.55 5.02 -27.90
C TRP A 438 -17.24 5.20 -28.67
N SER A 439 -16.90 4.23 -29.53
CA SER A 439 -15.79 4.26 -30.46
C SER A 439 -16.34 4.07 -31.87
N HIS A 440 -15.96 4.94 -32.80
CA HIS A 440 -16.39 4.89 -34.19
C HIS A 440 -15.19 4.96 -35.14
N MET A 441 -15.08 3.98 -36.04
CA MET A 441 -14.07 3.94 -37.10
C MET A 441 -14.67 4.42 -38.42
N ARG A 442 -13.97 5.32 -39.12
CA ARG A 442 -14.48 5.90 -40.37
C ARG A 442 -13.40 6.06 -41.42
N LYS A 443 -13.74 5.68 -42.64
CA LYS A 443 -13.01 6.00 -43.86
C LYS A 443 -13.41 7.40 -44.36
N LEU A 444 -12.44 8.21 -44.73
CA LEU A 444 -12.62 9.61 -45.14
C LEU A 444 -11.92 9.85 -46.48
N PRO A 445 -12.53 10.64 -47.37
CA PRO A 445 -11.89 10.99 -48.63
C PRO A 445 -10.62 11.82 -48.38
N ASN A 446 -9.62 11.62 -49.23
CA ASN A 446 -8.43 12.45 -49.27
C ASN A 446 -8.64 13.68 -50.15
N GLU A 447 -9.09 14.77 -49.53
CA GLU A 447 -9.40 16.02 -50.25
C GLU A 447 -8.15 16.66 -50.89
N ASN A 448 -6.96 16.42 -50.31
CA ASN A 448 -5.71 17.01 -50.77
C ASN A 448 -5.00 16.19 -51.85
N ASP A 449 -5.35 14.91 -51.97
CA ASP A 449 -4.78 13.97 -52.93
C ASP A 449 -5.85 12.95 -53.32
N ARG A 450 -6.63 13.28 -54.36
CA ARG A 450 -7.78 12.47 -54.81
C ARG A 450 -7.38 11.13 -55.40
N ASP A 451 -6.16 11.02 -55.90
CA ASP A 451 -5.62 9.80 -56.51
C ASP A 451 -4.84 8.95 -55.48
N GLY A 452 -4.57 9.51 -54.30
CA GLY A 452 -3.93 8.86 -53.18
C GLY A 452 -4.88 8.04 -52.30
N PRO A 453 -4.34 7.36 -51.27
CA PRO A 453 -5.15 6.58 -50.34
C PRO A 453 -6.11 7.47 -49.53
N ASP A 454 -7.27 6.91 -49.22
CA ASP A 454 -8.21 7.52 -48.28
C ASP A 454 -7.60 7.63 -46.88
N LEU A 455 -8.11 8.59 -46.10
CA LEU A 455 -7.76 8.73 -44.70
C LEU A 455 -8.63 7.81 -43.86
N TRP A 456 -8.09 7.37 -42.73
CA TRP A 456 -8.81 6.58 -41.75
C TRP A 456 -8.80 7.29 -40.40
N THR A 457 -9.90 7.22 -39.68
CA THR A 457 -9.97 7.78 -38.33
C THR A 457 -10.69 6.85 -37.37
N VAL A 458 -10.28 6.86 -36.11
CA VAL A 458 -11.05 6.30 -35.00
C VAL A 458 -11.28 7.41 -33.98
N VAL A 459 -12.54 7.63 -33.62
CA VAL A 459 -12.93 8.62 -32.62
C VAL A 459 -13.59 7.92 -31.44
N ASN A 460 -13.08 8.19 -30.25
CA ASN A 460 -13.65 7.72 -28.99
C ASN A 460 -14.18 8.92 -28.23
N ASN A 461 -15.44 8.87 -27.78
CA ASN A 461 -16.04 9.96 -27.01
C ASN A 461 -16.91 9.40 -25.89
N SER A 462 -16.72 9.96 -24.69
CA SER A 462 -17.50 9.54 -23.53
C SER A 462 -18.99 9.73 -23.76
N THR A 463 -19.78 8.78 -23.25
CA THR A 463 -21.24 8.81 -23.31
C THR A 463 -21.82 8.32 -21.98
N THR A 464 -23.14 8.21 -21.92
CA THR A 464 -23.86 7.80 -20.72
C THR A 464 -24.67 6.53 -20.97
N HIS A 465 -24.83 5.72 -19.92
CA HIS A 465 -25.63 4.52 -19.96
C HIS A 465 -26.38 4.36 -18.63
N LEU A 466 -27.68 4.05 -18.69
CA LEU A 466 -28.55 4.00 -17.50
C LEU A 466 -28.10 2.95 -16.49
N ASP A 467 -27.70 1.76 -16.97
CA ASP A 467 -27.25 0.66 -16.10
C ASP A 467 -25.83 0.84 -15.55
N TYR A 468 -25.06 1.81 -16.09
CA TYR A 468 -23.68 2.08 -15.70
C TYR A 468 -23.47 3.58 -15.37
N PRO A 469 -24.20 4.11 -14.36
CA PRO A 469 -24.08 5.50 -13.96
C PRO A 469 -22.66 5.82 -13.47
N PRO A 470 -22.21 7.08 -13.61
CA PRO A 470 -20.89 7.50 -13.18
C PRO A 470 -20.73 7.39 -11.65
N ASN A 471 -19.49 7.16 -11.20
CA ASN A 471 -19.10 7.23 -9.79
C ASN A 471 -19.83 6.24 -8.87
N VAL A 472 -20.23 5.08 -9.39
CA VAL A 472 -20.76 3.98 -8.57
C VAL A 472 -19.64 3.05 -8.13
N GLY A 473 -19.57 2.77 -6.83
CA GLY A 473 -18.54 1.92 -6.23
C GLY A 473 -17.25 2.69 -5.93
N LYS A 474 -16.10 2.07 -6.21
CA LYS A 474 -14.76 2.62 -5.90
C LYS A 474 -14.11 3.39 -7.06
N CYS A 475 -14.77 3.44 -8.22
CA CYS A 475 -14.25 4.09 -9.42
C CYS A 475 -14.83 5.50 -9.60
N VAL A 476 -13.99 6.41 -10.07
CA VAL A 476 -14.37 7.75 -10.54
C VAL A 476 -14.42 7.75 -12.07
N ARG A 477 -15.51 8.26 -12.66
CA ARG A 477 -15.74 8.28 -14.11
C ARG A 477 -14.91 9.36 -14.78
N ILE A 478 -13.99 8.97 -15.66
CA ILE A 478 -13.32 9.92 -16.56
C ILE A 478 -14.18 10.21 -17.78
N TYR A 479 -14.01 11.40 -18.35
CA TYR A 479 -14.63 11.80 -19.60
C TYR A 479 -13.54 12.09 -20.62
N LEU A 480 -13.55 11.36 -21.72
CA LEU A 480 -12.54 11.49 -22.76
C LEU A 480 -13.15 11.87 -24.10
N LYS A 481 -12.32 12.52 -24.90
CA LYS A 481 -12.52 12.72 -26.33
C LYS A 481 -11.18 12.49 -27.01
N VAL A 482 -11.10 11.43 -27.81
CA VAL A 482 -9.88 10.97 -28.46
C VAL A 482 -10.13 10.81 -29.95
N CYS A 483 -9.16 11.22 -30.76
CA CYS A 483 -9.18 11.13 -32.22
C CYS A 483 -7.84 10.61 -32.71
N LEU A 484 -7.85 9.47 -33.40
CA LEU A 484 -6.68 8.93 -34.09
C LEU A 484 -6.93 9.05 -35.59
N LEU A 485 -6.35 10.08 -36.21
CA LEU A 485 -6.43 10.33 -37.66
C LEU A 485 -5.17 9.81 -38.35
N CYS A 486 -5.34 8.97 -39.36
CA CYS A 486 -4.26 8.34 -40.09
C CYS A 486 -4.32 8.69 -41.58
N GLN A 487 -3.17 9.06 -42.14
CA GLN A 487 -2.98 9.34 -43.54
C GLN A 487 -1.87 8.45 -44.09
N THR A 488 -2.23 7.52 -44.98
CA THR A 488 -1.25 6.71 -45.70
C THR A 488 -0.58 7.54 -46.80
N ARG A 489 0.74 7.48 -46.87
CA ARG A 489 1.56 7.99 -47.97
C ARG A 489 2.15 6.80 -48.70
N VAL A 490 2.09 6.85 -50.01
CA VAL A 490 2.64 5.82 -50.90
C VAL A 490 3.69 6.50 -51.75
N ASP A 491 4.93 6.02 -51.65
CA ASP A 491 6.05 6.43 -52.49
C ASP A 491 6.16 5.42 -53.63
N PRO A 492 5.68 5.74 -54.85
CA PRO A 492 5.57 4.76 -55.92
C PRO A 492 6.93 4.15 -56.26
N PRO A 493 7.03 2.82 -56.34
CA PRO A 493 8.29 2.16 -56.66
C PRO A 493 8.76 2.51 -58.08
N LYS A 494 10.08 2.59 -58.26
CA LYS A 494 10.69 2.86 -59.57
C LYS A 494 10.43 1.70 -60.53
N ASP A 495 10.34 2.03 -61.81
CA ASP A 495 10.35 1.06 -62.93
C ASP A 495 9.22 0.01 -62.90
N GLY A 496 8.08 0.31 -62.25
CA GLY A 496 6.92 -0.57 -62.22
C GLY A 496 7.08 -1.81 -61.33
N ALA A 497 8.05 -1.81 -60.42
CA ALA A 497 8.19 -2.85 -59.40
C ALA A 497 6.91 -2.94 -58.52
N PRO A 498 6.60 -4.11 -57.94
CA PRO A 498 5.43 -4.26 -57.09
C PRO A 498 5.55 -3.37 -55.84
N LEU A 499 4.42 -2.80 -55.41
CA LEU A 499 4.35 -1.98 -54.21
C LEU A 499 4.62 -2.84 -52.97
N THR A 500 5.61 -2.45 -52.17
CA THR A 500 5.99 -3.15 -50.94
C THR A 500 5.74 -2.28 -49.70
N ARG A 501 5.91 -2.87 -48.50
CA ARG A 501 5.81 -2.12 -47.24
C ARG A 501 6.87 -1.02 -47.13
N ASP A 502 8.03 -1.16 -47.78
CA ASP A 502 9.08 -0.14 -47.80
C ASP A 502 8.68 1.12 -48.57
N ASN A 503 7.63 1.02 -49.39
CA ASN A 503 7.10 2.10 -50.20
C ASN A 503 5.91 2.83 -49.53
N ILE A 504 5.55 2.47 -48.30
CA ILE A 504 4.41 3.09 -47.60
C ILE A 504 4.83 3.62 -46.25
N SER A 505 4.20 4.72 -45.85
CA SER A 505 4.28 5.24 -44.49
C SER A 505 2.93 5.77 -44.05
N CYS A 506 2.65 5.72 -42.76
CA CYS A 506 1.44 6.28 -42.17
C CYS A 506 1.80 7.49 -41.32
N LYS A 507 1.26 8.65 -41.67
CA LYS A 507 1.24 9.83 -40.79
C LYS A 507 0.04 9.71 -39.85
N ILE A 508 0.32 9.63 -38.57
CA ILE A 508 -0.65 9.53 -37.48
C ILE A 508 -0.73 10.88 -36.78
N THR A 509 -1.94 11.39 -36.64
CA THR A 509 -2.26 12.51 -35.74
C THR A 509 -3.17 11.99 -34.64
N TYR A 510 -2.66 11.94 -33.42
CA TYR A 510 -3.41 11.52 -32.24
C TYR A 510 -3.75 12.74 -31.39
N CYS A 511 -5.03 13.00 -31.19
CA CYS A 511 -5.49 14.05 -30.30
C CYS A 511 -6.30 13.47 -29.14
N SER A 512 -6.10 14.00 -27.93
CA SER A 512 -6.75 13.52 -26.72
C SER A 512 -7.08 14.69 -25.80
N VAL A 513 -8.29 14.69 -25.25
CA VAL A 513 -8.71 15.55 -24.14
C VAL A 513 -9.36 14.65 -23.12
N VAL A 514 -8.82 14.62 -21.90
CA VAL A 514 -9.30 13.74 -20.82
C VAL A 514 -9.59 14.58 -19.59
N ASN A 515 -10.86 14.59 -19.18
CA ASN A 515 -11.29 15.11 -17.91
C ASN A 515 -11.25 13.97 -16.86
N PRO A 516 -10.54 14.14 -15.74
CA PRO A 516 -10.41 13.09 -14.73
C PRO A 516 -11.70 12.80 -13.95
N GLY A 517 -12.73 13.65 -14.08
CA GLY A 517 -14.06 13.50 -13.49
C GLY A 517 -14.18 13.77 -12.00
N GLY A 518 -13.06 13.77 -11.28
CA GLY A 518 -12.96 14.08 -9.86
C GLY A 518 -11.50 14.30 -9.47
N TRP A 519 -11.27 14.74 -8.23
CA TRP A 519 -9.97 15.26 -7.77
C TRP A 519 -8.76 14.40 -8.17
N ALA A 520 -7.76 15.06 -8.75
CA ALA A 520 -6.47 14.50 -9.14
C ALA A 520 -5.46 15.63 -9.29
N PRO A 521 -4.27 15.58 -8.67
CA PRO A 521 -3.32 16.69 -8.75
C PRO A 521 -2.81 16.93 -10.17
N ALA A 522 -2.81 18.19 -10.59
CA ALA A 522 -2.45 18.60 -11.95
C ALA A 522 -1.00 18.24 -12.31
N SER A 523 -0.05 18.49 -11.41
CA SER A 523 1.39 18.15 -11.58
C SER A 523 1.59 16.68 -11.93
N VAL A 524 0.70 15.84 -11.46
CA VAL A 524 0.83 14.38 -11.47
C VAL A 524 0.22 13.82 -12.72
N LEU A 525 -1.00 14.24 -13.01
CA LEU A 525 -1.61 13.95 -14.29
C LEU A 525 -0.63 14.35 -15.40
N ARG A 526 -0.04 15.56 -15.31
CA ARG A 526 0.99 16.02 -16.25
C ARG A 526 2.24 15.14 -16.28
N ALA A 527 2.71 14.61 -15.15
CA ALA A 527 3.85 13.70 -15.10
C ALA A 527 3.54 12.31 -15.72
N VAL A 528 2.38 11.73 -15.37
CA VAL A 528 1.88 10.47 -15.94
C VAL A 528 1.72 10.62 -17.45
N TYR A 529 1.02 11.67 -17.91
CA TYR A 529 0.80 11.93 -19.33
C TYR A 529 2.12 12.10 -20.08
N LYS A 530 3.08 12.86 -19.52
CA LYS A 530 4.40 13.06 -20.12
C LYS A 530 5.13 11.75 -20.39
N ARG A 531 4.87 10.71 -19.59
CA ARG A 531 5.51 9.40 -19.69
C ARG A 531 4.69 8.39 -20.50
N GLU A 532 3.40 8.28 -20.20
CA GLU A 532 2.53 7.24 -20.74
C GLU A 532 2.15 7.48 -22.20
N TYR A 533 1.90 8.73 -22.63
CA TYR A 533 1.53 8.99 -24.03
C TYR A 533 2.63 8.61 -25.04
N PRO A 534 3.91 9.02 -24.85
CA PRO A 534 5.00 8.55 -25.70
C PRO A 534 5.15 7.03 -25.70
N LYS A 535 5.05 6.40 -24.51
CA LYS A 535 5.14 4.94 -24.35
C LYS A 535 4.02 4.23 -25.11
N PHE A 536 2.78 4.69 -24.96
CA PHE A 536 1.60 4.21 -25.68
C PHE A 536 1.83 4.27 -27.19
N LEU A 537 2.13 5.45 -27.74
CA LEU A 537 2.12 5.62 -29.18
C LEU A 537 3.24 4.79 -29.83
N LYS A 538 4.43 4.75 -29.20
CA LYS A 538 5.56 3.93 -29.65
C LYS A 538 5.27 2.43 -29.57
N ARG A 539 4.69 1.96 -28.46
CA ARG A 539 4.33 0.54 -28.27
C ARG A 539 3.25 0.12 -29.26
N PHE A 540 2.21 0.94 -29.41
CA PHE A 540 1.10 0.65 -30.30
C PHE A 540 1.53 0.60 -31.76
N THR A 541 2.30 1.58 -32.24
CA THR A 541 2.75 1.57 -33.65
C THR A 541 3.72 0.42 -33.92
N ALA A 542 4.63 0.11 -33.01
CA ALA A 542 5.49 -1.06 -33.11
C ALA A 542 4.69 -2.38 -33.13
N TYR A 543 3.62 -2.48 -32.32
CA TYR A 543 2.70 -3.61 -32.35
C TYR A 543 2.04 -3.76 -33.73
N VAL A 544 1.52 -2.69 -34.32
CA VAL A 544 0.91 -2.72 -35.67
C VAL A 544 1.92 -3.16 -36.73
N VAL A 545 3.15 -2.62 -36.71
CA VAL A 545 4.22 -3.02 -37.63
C VAL A 545 4.49 -4.53 -37.51
N ASN A 546 4.63 -5.04 -36.29
CA ASN A 546 4.88 -6.47 -36.07
C ASN A 546 3.72 -7.35 -36.53
N GLN A 547 2.48 -6.93 -36.29
CA GLN A 547 1.28 -7.67 -36.69
C GLN A 547 1.04 -7.72 -38.20
N THR A 548 1.57 -6.75 -38.94
CA THR A 548 1.32 -6.57 -40.39
C THR A 548 2.50 -6.98 -41.26
N LYS A 549 3.71 -7.08 -40.71
CA LYS A 549 4.99 -7.33 -41.43
C LYS A 549 4.91 -8.38 -42.55
N ASN A 550 4.21 -9.50 -42.32
CA ASN A 550 4.10 -10.62 -43.25
C ASN A 550 2.68 -10.81 -43.83
N LYS A 551 1.81 -9.80 -43.73
CA LYS A 551 0.43 -9.84 -44.23
C LYS A 551 0.28 -8.96 -45.47
N PRO A 552 -0.67 -9.26 -46.38
CA PRO A 552 -1.04 -8.37 -47.47
C PRO A 552 -1.35 -6.96 -46.96
N ILE A 553 -1.00 -5.93 -47.73
CA ILE A 553 -1.24 -4.53 -47.37
C ILE A 553 -2.75 -4.25 -47.43
N MET A 554 -3.31 -3.71 -46.35
CA MET A 554 -4.70 -3.29 -46.27
C MET A 554 -4.77 -1.76 -46.44
N PHE A 555 -5.31 -1.27 -47.56
CA PHE A 555 -5.41 0.17 -47.87
C PHE A 555 -6.65 0.85 -47.29
#